data_AF-A0A7W8D459-F1
#
_entry.id   AF-A0A7W8D459-F1
#
_cell.length_a   1.000
_cell.length_b   1.000
_cell.length_c   1.000
_cell.angle_alpha   90.00
_cell.angle_beta   90.00
_cell.angle_gamma   90.00
#
_symmetry.space_group_name_H-M   'P 1'
#
loop_
_entity.id
_entity.type
_entity.pdbx_description
1 polymer ?
#
loop_
_entity_poly.entity_id
_entity_poly.type
_entity_poly.pdbx_seq_one_letter_code
_entity_poly.pdbx_strand_id
1 'polypeptide(L)'
;MKRFDKKSDEYYLLKKFSWLLEASDVRENRSKFNKRLRRYIIYPQILDLILKISPELENAYKLKKKYAHLNRYTRYDEADKKLWIFIDEMKGSPCPEIQKMRKTLIHWFEEIKNSFIINGKRLSNGIMESRNGIAKEIKNNANGYRNFARYRNRCLYVMNPDITPNLAGCTKDLRMHN
;
A
#
# COMPACT_ATOMS: atom_id res chain seq x y z
N MET A 1 1.11 -10.06 19.56
CA MET A 1 1.46 -11.45 19.93
C MET A 1 1.64 -11.69 21.42
N LYS A 2 2.03 -10.70 22.25
CA LYS A 2 2.16 -10.87 23.71
C LYS A 2 0.85 -11.22 24.43
N ARG A 3 -0.29 -11.13 23.74
CA ARG A 3 -1.64 -11.41 24.27
C ARG A 3 -1.96 -12.91 24.35
N PHE A 4 -1.25 -13.76 23.61
CA PHE A 4 -1.46 -15.21 23.61
C PHE A 4 -0.33 -15.92 24.35
N ASP A 5 -0.67 -16.98 25.08
CA ASP A 5 0.33 -17.84 25.70
C ASP A 5 1.20 -18.51 24.62
N LYS A 6 2.51 -18.63 24.87
CA LYS A 6 3.46 -19.24 23.93
C LYS A 6 3.14 -20.70 23.64
N LYS A 7 2.44 -21.38 24.57
CA LYS A 7 1.99 -22.76 24.41
C LYS A 7 0.67 -22.90 23.65
N SER A 8 -0.06 -21.80 23.41
CA SER A 8 -1.36 -21.83 22.73
C SER A 8 -1.22 -22.11 21.23
N ASP A 9 -2.26 -22.66 20.60
CA ASP A 9 -2.25 -22.94 19.17
C ASP A 9 -2.32 -21.65 18.33
N GLU A 10 -3.02 -20.63 18.81
CA GLU A 10 -3.11 -19.30 18.21
C GLU A 10 -1.74 -18.66 18.09
N TYR A 11 -0.92 -18.72 19.15
CA TYR A 11 0.44 -18.21 19.12
C TYR A 11 1.27 -18.92 18.04
N TYR A 12 1.16 -20.24 17.94
CA TYR A 12 1.87 -21.00 16.92
C TYR A 12 1.42 -20.68 15.49
N LEU A 13 0.10 -20.61 15.28
CA LEU A 13 -0.49 -20.28 13.99
C LEU A 13 0.00 -18.91 13.51
N LEU A 14 -0.12 -17.89 14.36
CA LEU A 14 0.35 -16.55 14.05
C LEU A 14 1.86 -16.48 13.91
N LYS A 15 2.64 -17.24 14.69
CA LYS A 15 4.11 -17.16 14.64
C LYS A 15 4.70 -17.81 13.39
N LYS A 16 4.17 -18.96 13.02
CA LYS A 16 4.73 -19.79 11.95
C LYS A 16 4.10 -19.48 10.59
N PHE A 17 2.84 -19.07 10.57
CA PHE A 17 2.06 -18.96 9.34
C PHE A 17 1.51 -17.55 9.09
N SER A 18 2.00 -16.51 9.79
CA SER A 18 1.59 -15.11 9.53
C SER A 18 1.76 -14.68 8.08
N TRP A 19 2.74 -15.23 7.38
CA TRP A 19 2.98 -14.95 5.96
C TRP A 19 1.78 -15.29 5.05
N LEU A 20 0.86 -16.18 5.50
CA LEU A 20 -0.38 -16.47 4.77
C LEU A 20 -1.32 -15.26 4.70
N LEU A 21 -1.27 -14.37 5.68
CA LEU A 21 -2.06 -13.12 5.67
C LEU A 21 -1.52 -12.12 4.64
N GLU A 22 -0.25 -12.24 4.27
CA GLU A 22 0.43 -11.36 3.32
C GLU A 22 0.45 -11.90 1.89
N ALA A 23 0.21 -13.20 1.71
CA ALA A 23 0.20 -13.83 0.40
C ALA A 23 -0.87 -13.21 -0.52
N SER A 24 -0.48 -12.89 -1.76
CA SER A 24 -1.41 -12.38 -2.77
C SER A 24 -2.53 -13.37 -3.04
N ASP A 25 -2.18 -14.65 -3.17
CA ASP A 25 -3.07 -15.80 -3.30
C ASP A 25 -2.51 -16.97 -2.48
N VAL A 26 -3.33 -17.55 -1.61
CA VAL A 26 -2.95 -18.75 -0.86
C VAL A 26 -3.15 -19.95 -1.78
N ARG A 27 -2.05 -20.44 -2.35
CA ARG A 27 -2.07 -21.61 -3.21
C ARG A 27 -2.40 -22.86 -2.42
N GLU A 28 -3.18 -23.73 -3.02
CA GLU A 28 -3.38 -25.08 -2.50
C GLU A 28 -2.05 -25.83 -2.51
N ASN A 29 -1.79 -26.56 -1.43
CA ASN A 29 -0.64 -27.44 -1.29
C ASN A 29 -1.10 -28.85 -1.00
N ARG A 30 -0.24 -29.85 -1.29
CA ARG A 30 -0.44 -31.20 -0.78
C ARG A 30 -0.55 -31.16 0.74
N SER A 31 -1.53 -31.87 1.29
CA SER A 31 -1.76 -31.93 2.73
C SER A 31 -0.52 -32.42 3.46
N LYS A 32 -0.13 -31.72 4.53
CA LYS A 32 1.03 -32.07 5.35
C LYS A 32 0.60 -32.27 6.79
N PHE A 33 1.16 -33.29 7.44
CA PHE A 33 0.91 -33.53 8.86
C PHE A 33 1.53 -32.43 9.72
N ASN A 34 0.71 -31.74 10.51
CA ASN A 34 1.15 -30.72 11.44
C ASN A 34 1.22 -31.30 12.85
N LYS A 35 2.44 -31.47 13.39
CA LYS A 35 2.66 -32.10 14.70
C LYS A 35 1.95 -31.38 15.86
N ARG A 36 1.85 -30.05 15.83
CA ARG A 36 1.21 -29.29 16.92
C ARG A 36 -0.31 -29.44 16.90
N LEU A 37 -0.91 -29.32 15.71
CA LEU A 37 -2.35 -29.49 15.51
C LEU A 37 -2.79 -30.97 15.43
N ARG A 38 -1.84 -31.89 15.41
CA ARG A 38 -2.01 -33.36 15.31
C ARG A 38 -2.93 -33.81 14.16
N ARG A 39 -2.87 -33.12 13.02
CA ARG A 39 -3.68 -33.44 11.83
C ARG A 39 -2.99 -33.09 10.53
N TYR A 40 -3.43 -33.73 9.45
CA TYR A 40 -3.10 -33.35 8.08
C TYR A 40 -3.85 -32.07 7.70
N ILE A 41 -3.13 -31.07 7.17
CA ILE A 41 -3.70 -29.76 6.89
C ILE A 41 -3.07 -29.11 5.65
N ILE A 42 -3.86 -28.30 4.95
CA ILE A 42 -3.44 -27.44 3.82
C ILE A 42 -3.41 -25.95 4.22
N TYR A 43 -2.73 -25.11 3.43
CA TYR A 43 -2.57 -23.68 3.71
C TYR A 43 -3.89 -22.91 3.78
N PRO A 44 -4.89 -23.14 2.91
CA PRO A 44 -6.21 -22.52 3.08
C PRO A 44 -6.85 -22.83 4.44
N GLN A 45 -6.78 -24.09 4.89
CA GLN A 45 -7.29 -24.49 6.19
C GLN A 45 -6.51 -23.86 7.35
N ILE A 46 -5.19 -23.68 7.21
CA ILE A 46 -4.38 -22.95 8.21
C ILE A 46 -4.80 -21.48 8.24
N LEU A 47 -5.03 -20.86 7.08
CA LEU A 47 -5.53 -19.49 7.01
C LEU A 47 -6.88 -19.38 7.72
N ASP A 48 -7.83 -20.28 7.47
CA ASP A 48 -9.13 -20.29 8.14
C ASP A 48 -8.99 -20.37 9.66
N LEU A 49 -8.07 -21.19 10.17
CA LEU A 49 -7.77 -21.23 11.60
C LEU A 49 -7.21 -19.92 12.12
N ILE A 50 -6.32 -19.26 11.37
CA ILE A 50 -5.78 -17.96 11.75
C ILE A 50 -6.88 -16.91 11.81
N LEU A 51 -7.76 -16.86 10.81
CA LEU A 51 -8.84 -15.88 10.76
C LEU A 51 -9.86 -16.10 11.90
N LYS A 52 -10.11 -17.36 12.30
CA LYS A 52 -10.95 -17.70 13.45
C LYS A 52 -10.41 -17.21 14.80
N ILE A 53 -9.14 -16.81 14.89
CA ILE A 53 -8.55 -16.29 16.14
C ILE A 53 -9.23 -14.99 16.58
N SER A 54 -9.62 -14.13 15.63
CA SER A 54 -10.27 -12.87 15.95
C SER A 54 -11.16 -12.38 14.81
N PRO A 55 -12.42 -12.00 15.10
CA PRO A 55 -13.31 -11.42 14.09
C PRO A 55 -12.76 -10.11 13.51
N GLU A 56 -11.97 -9.36 14.30
CA GLU A 56 -11.30 -8.15 13.84
C GLU A 56 -10.24 -8.46 12.77
N LEU A 57 -9.44 -9.52 13.00
CA LEU A 57 -8.42 -9.97 12.05
C LEU A 57 -9.06 -10.49 10.75
N GLU A 58 -10.14 -11.26 10.88
CA GLU A 58 -10.91 -11.73 9.73
C GLU A 58 -11.44 -10.58 8.89
N ASN A 59 -12.06 -9.58 9.53
CA ASN A 59 -12.56 -8.39 8.86
C ASN A 59 -11.43 -7.63 8.12
N ALA A 60 -10.30 -7.41 8.80
CA ALA A 60 -9.14 -6.73 8.22
C ALA A 60 -8.59 -7.48 7.00
N TYR A 61 -8.48 -8.79 7.09
CA TYR A 61 -8.03 -9.62 5.98
C TYR A 61 -8.99 -9.57 4.79
N LYS A 62 -10.30 -9.66 5.02
CA LYS A 62 -11.33 -9.55 3.97
C LYS A 62 -11.26 -8.21 3.25
N LEU A 63 -11.20 -7.11 4.00
CA LEU A 63 -11.08 -5.76 3.43
C LEU A 63 -9.81 -5.58 2.61
N LYS A 64 -8.66 -6.08 3.11
CA LYS A 64 -7.40 -6.10 2.37
C LYS A 64 -7.53 -6.84 1.04
N LYS A 65 -8.06 -8.05 1.04
CA LYS A 65 -8.22 -8.88 -0.18
C LYS A 65 -9.18 -8.21 -1.16
N LYS A 66 -10.28 -7.62 -0.67
CA LYS A 66 -11.23 -6.87 -1.49
C LYS A 66 -10.59 -5.65 -2.14
N TYR A 67 -9.80 -4.88 -1.39
CA TYR A 67 -9.05 -3.75 -1.94
C TYR A 67 -8.03 -4.20 -2.99
N ALA A 68 -7.28 -5.27 -2.73
CA ALA A 68 -6.33 -5.83 -3.70
C ALA A 68 -7.03 -6.27 -5.00
N HIS A 69 -8.21 -6.88 -4.88
CA HIS A 69 -9.04 -7.25 -6.04
C HIS A 69 -9.52 -6.00 -6.79
N LEU A 70 -10.06 -5.00 -6.08
CA LEU A 70 -10.48 -3.73 -6.66
C LEU A 70 -9.33 -3.08 -7.43
N ASN A 71 -8.14 -3.02 -6.83
CA ASN A 71 -6.92 -2.50 -7.44
C ASN A 71 -6.38 -3.34 -8.60
N ARG A 72 -6.84 -4.56 -8.84
CA ARG A 72 -6.35 -5.38 -9.94
C ARG A 72 -7.28 -5.33 -11.15
N TYR A 73 -8.58 -5.33 -10.90
CA TYR A 73 -9.59 -5.57 -11.93
C TYR A 73 -10.50 -4.38 -12.24
N THR A 74 -10.46 -3.33 -11.43
CA THR A 74 -11.34 -2.17 -11.67
C THR A 74 -10.82 -1.32 -12.82
N ARG A 75 -11.74 -0.98 -13.74
CA ARG A 75 -11.55 0.00 -14.80
C ARG A 75 -11.82 1.40 -14.27
N TYR A 76 -11.25 2.42 -14.91
CA TYR A 76 -11.31 3.80 -14.42
C TYR A 76 -12.71 4.41 -14.40
N ASP A 77 -13.51 4.13 -15.43
CA ASP A 77 -14.92 4.52 -15.53
C ASP A 77 -15.77 4.02 -14.34
N GLU A 78 -15.41 2.86 -13.80
CA GLU A 78 -16.07 2.28 -12.63
C GLU A 78 -15.36 2.56 -11.31
N ALA A 79 -14.14 3.13 -11.34
CA ALA A 79 -13.27 3.27 -10.18
C ALA A 79 -13.89 4.15 -9.11
N ASP A 80 -14.49 5.27 -9.51
CA ASP A 80 -15.14 6.21 -8.60
C ASP A 80 -16.22 5.52 -7.74
N LYS A 81 -17.17 4.86 -8.40
CA LYS A 81 -18.26 4.13 -7.74
C LYS A 81 -17.74 2.99 -6.86
N LYS A 82 -16.84 2.16 -7.39
CA LYS A 82 -16.31 0.98 -6.67
C LYS A 82 -15.48 1.37 -5.45
N LEU A 83 -14.67 2.42 -5.55
CA LEU A 83 -13.88 2.94 -4.44
C LEU A 83 -14.77 3.52 -3.35
N TRP A 84 -15.79 4.29 -3.70
CA TRP A 84 -16.74 4.82 -2.71
C TRP A 84 -17.51 3.74 -1.98
N ILE A 85 -18.02 2.73 -2.70
CA ILE A 85 -18.67 1.56 -2.09
C ILE A 85 -17.72 0.87 -1.09
N PHE A 86 -16.46 0.67 -1.48
CA PHE A 86 -15.45 0.08 -0.60
C PHE A 86 -15.16 0.94 0.64
N ILE A 87 -15.02 2.26 0.48
CA ILE A 87 -14.81 3.21 1.58
C ILE A 87 -16.02 3.26 2.54
N ASP A 88 -17.22 3.07 2.02
CA ASP A 88 -18.44 3.02 2.82
C ASP A 88 -18.49 1.74 3.68
N GLU A 89 -18.18 0.58 3.09
CA GLU A 89 -18.09 -0.69 3.82
C GLU A 89 -17.07 -0.64 4.97
N MET A 90 -15.96 0.08 4.80
CA MET A 90 -14.96 0.26 5.85
C MET A 90 -15.53 0.97 7.10
N LYS A 91 -16.63 1.73 7.00
CA LYS A 91 -17.27 2.37 8.17
C LYS A 91 -17.73 1.35 9.20
N GLY A 92 -18.17 0.16 8.77
CA GLY A 92 -18.66 -0.89 9.66
C GLY A 92 -17.55 -1.60 10.45
N SER A 93 -16.27 -1.32 10.17
CA SER A 93 -15.18 -1.98 10.86
C SER A 93 -14.91 -1.37 12.25
N PRO A 94 -14.89 -2.18 13.33
CA PRO A 94 -14.58 -1.70 14.67
C PRO A 94 -13.08 -1.37 14.88
N CYS A 95 -12.23 -1.74 13.92
CA CYS A 95 -10.78 -1.61 14.01
C CYS A 95 -10.33 -0.14 13.77
N PRO A 96 -9.67 0.52 14.74
CA PRO A 96 -9.21 1.90 14.60
C PRO A 96 -8.25 2.11 13.42
N GLU A 97 -7.38 1.14 13.15
CA GLU A 97 -6.42 1.17 12.05
C GLU A 97 -7.13 1.19 10.68
N ILE A 98 -8.24 0.45 10.56
CA ILE A 98 -9.07 0.47 9.36
C ILE A 98 -9.76 1.82 9.20
N GLN A 99 -10.27 2.41 10.28
CA GLN A 99 -10.83 3.76 10.23
C GLN A 99 -9.79 4.81 9.84
N LYS A 100 -8.54 4.67 10.30
CA LYS A 100 -7.44 5.54 9.88
C LYS A 100 -7.14 5.35 8.39
N MET A 101 -7.07 4.11 7.90
CA MET A 101 -6.89 3.82 6.49
C MET A 101 -8.01 4.41 5.63
N ARG A 102 -9.26 4.31 6.08
CA ARG A 102 -10.43 4.90 5.42
C ARG A 102 -10.27 6.41 5.24
N LYS A 103 -9.86 7.14 6.28
CA LYS A 103 -9.61 8.58 6.20
C LYS A 103 -8.53 8.92 5.18
N THR A 104 -7.46 8.12 5.13
CA THR A 104 -6.40 8.28 4.14
C THR A 104 -6.91 8.07 2.71
N LEU A 105 -7.75 7.04 2.47
CA LEU A 105 -8.34 6.79 1.16
C LEU A 105 -9.26 7.93 0.70
N ILE A 106 -10.01 8.54 1.62
CA ILE A 106 -10.86 9.70 1.31
C ILE A 106 -9.99 10.93 0.97
N HIS A 107 -8.92 11.17 1.74
CA HIS A 107 -8.07 12.33 1.53
C HIS A 107 -7.33 12.28 0.18
N TRP A 108 -6.87 11.11 -0.23
CA TRP A 108 -6.14 10.89 -1.48
C TRP A 108 -7.01 10.29 -2.60
N PHE A 109 -8.32 10.52 -2.53
CA PHE A 109 -9.28 9.81 -3.39
C PHE A 109 -9.04 10.07 -4.87
N GLU A 110 -8.82 11.33 -5.25
CA GLU A 110 -8.61 11.72 -6.64
C GLU A 110 -7.30 11.14 -7.20
N GLU A 111 -6.22 11.18 -6.44
CA GLU A 111 -4.93 10.60 -6.83
C GLU A 111 -5.02 9.08 -6.99
N ILE A 112 -5.73 8.42 -6.07
CA ILE A 112 -5.97 6.97 -6.13
C ILE A 112 -6.79 6.64 -7.37
N LYS A 113 -7.89 7.35 -7.65
CA LYS A 113 -8.70 7.18 -8.86
C LYS A 113 -7.87 7.34 -10.13
N ASN A 114 -7.06 8.39 -10.20
CA ASN A 114 -6.17 8.67 -11.32
C ASN A 114 -5.10 7.60 -11.52
N SER A 115 -4.72 6.85 -10.48
CA SER A 115 -3.77 5.73 -10.62
C SER A 115 -4.34 4.55 -11.46
N PHE A 116 -5.66 4.44 -11.60
CA PHE A 116 -6.29 3.39 -12.39
C PHE A 116 -6.06 3.56 -13.90
N ILE A 117 -5.83 4.78 -14.40
CA ILE A 117 -5.47 5.07 -15.80
C ILE A 117 -4.46 6.22 -15.89
N ILE A 118 -3.30 5.94 -16.50
CA ILE A 118 -2.37 6.95 -17.01
C ILE A 118 -2.02 6.58 -18.45
N ASN A 119 -2.40 7.42 -19.41
CA ASN A 119 -2.08 7.26 -20.85
C ASN A 119 -2.51 5.90 -21.45
N GLY A 120 -3.72 5.45 -21.13
CA GLY A 120 -4.27 4.17 -21.62
C GLY A 120 -3.67 2.91 -20.97
N LYS A 121 -2.77 3.06 -20.00
CA LYS A 121 -2.20 1.95 -19.21
C LYS A 121 -2.39 2.20 -17.71
N ARG A 122 -2.48 1.12 -16.95
CA ARG A 122 -2.50 1.20 -15.49
C ARG A 122 -1.12 1.59 -14.97
N LEU A 123 -1.04 2.52 -14.02
CA LEU A 123 0.23 2.87 -13.40
C LEU A 123 0.78 1.66 -12.65
N SER A 124 1.96 1.19 -13.05
CA SER A 124 2.60 0.04 -12.40
C SER A 124 3.50 0.50 -11.25
N ASN A 125 3.65 -0.35 -10.24
CA ASN A 125 4.60 -0.10 -9.16
C ASN A 125 6.03 0.08 -9.68
N GLY A 126 6.43 -0.65 -10.73
CA GLY A 126 7.77 -0.52 -11.32
C GLY A 126 8.04 0.87 -11.91
N ILE A 127 7.04 1.49 -12.55
CA ILE A 127 7.18 2.88 -13.03
C ILE A 127 7.37 3.82 -11.85
N MET A 128 6.58 3.65 -10.78
CA MET A 128 6.69 4.48 -9.58
C MET A 128 8.03 4.29 -8.84
N GLU A 129 8.51 3.05 -8.74
CA GLU A 129 9.81 2.72 -8.15
C GLU A 129 10.96 3.33 -8.95
N SER A 130 10.90 3.27 -10.28
CA SER A 130 11.88 3.93 -11.16
C SER A 130 11.92 5.44 -10.92
N ARG A 131 10.75 6.11 -10.87
CA ARG A 131 10.67 7.56 -10.60
C ARG A 131 11.17 7.93 -9.22
N ASN A 132 10.85 7.14 -8.19
CA ASN A 132 11.35 7.33 -6.83
C ASN A 132 12.88 7.12 -6.76
N GLY A 133 13.42 6.17 -7.52
CA GLY A 133 14.86 5.93 -7.65
C GLY A 133 15.58 7.16 -8.19
N ILE A 134 15.09 7.73 -9.30
CA ILE A 134 15.64 8.96 -9.89
C ILE A 134 15.59 10.12 -8.90
N ALA A 135 14.47 10.30 -8.20
CA ALA A 135 14.33 11.36 -7.19
C ALA A 135 15.37 11.20 -6.05
N LYS A 136 15.57 9.97 -5.59
CA LYS A 136 16.56 9.63 -4.56
C LYS A 136 17.98 9.89 -5.06
N GLU A 137 18.29 9.55 -6.29
CA GLU A 137 19.59 9.80 -6.91
C GLU A 137 19.88 11.31 -7.05
N ILE A 138 18.90 12.10 -7.50
CA ILE A 138 18.99 13.57 -7.54
C ILE A 138 19.31 14.13 -6.16
N LYS A 139 18.60 13.66 -5.12
CA LYS A 139 18.84 14.08 -3.73
C LYS A 139 20.25 13.71 -3.26
N ASN A 140 20.71 12.50 -3.56
CA ASN A 140 22.03 12.02 -3.18
C ASN A 140 23.15 12.79 -3.89
N ASN A 141 23.03 13.01 -5.20
CA ASN A 141 24.01 13.76 -5.99
C ASN A 141 24.16 15.22 -5.54
N ALA A 142 23.10 15.81 -4.99
CA ALA A 142 23.14 17.16 -4.44
C ALA A 142 23.64 17.24 -2.98
N ASN A 143 23.99 16.10 -2.35
CA ASN A 143 24.25 16.00 -0.92
C ASN A 143 23.08 16.55 -0.06
N GLY A 144 21.85 16.33 -0.53
CA GLY A 144 20.63 16.84 0.08
C GLY A 144 20.19 18.20 -0.44
N TYR A 145 18.92 18.53 -0.20
CA TYR A 145 18.32 19.81 -0.55
C TYR A 145 17.77 20.48 0.70
N ARG A 146 18.08 21.77 0.88
CA ARG A 146 17.48 22.61 1.94
C ARG A 146 16.12 23.19 1.55
N ASN A 147 15.88 23.36 0.24
CA ASN A 147 14.65 23.94 -0.29
C ASN A 147 13.90 22.89 -1.12
N PHE A 148 12.70 22.52 -0.68
CA PHE A 148 11.86 21.52 -1.36
C PHE A 148 11.40 21.96 -2.75
N ALA A 149 11.10 23.24 -2.95
CA ALA A 149 10.69 23.74 -4.26
C ALA A 149 11.81 23.58 -5.30
N ARG A 150 13.08 23.85 -4.92
CA ARG A 150 14.24 23.60 -5.79
C ARG A 150 14.42 22.13 -6.11
N TYR A 151 14.28 21.26 -5.10
CA TYR A 151 14.34 19.81 -5.29
C TYR A 151 13.24 19.33 -6.26
N ARG A 152 11.99 19.75 -6.04
CA ARG A 152 10.85 19.43 -6.90
C ARG A 152 11.09 19.87 -8.34
N ASN A 153 11.53 21.10 -8.55
CA ASN A 153 11.81 21.63 -9.89
C ASN A 153 12.91 20.83 -10.58
N ARG A 154 13.97 20.45 -9.85
CA ARG A 154 15.03 19.60 -10.40
C ARG A 154 14.51 18.21 -10.79
N CYS A 155 13.70 17.58 -9.94
CA CYS A 155 13.08 16.29 -10.25
C CYS A 155 12.20 16.39 -11.51
N LEU A 156 11.34 17.40 -11.60
CA LEU A 156 10.46 17.58 -12.77
C LEU A 156 11.25 17.83 -14.06
N TYR A 157 12.34 18.60 -13.99
CA TYR A 157 13.22 18.85 -15.12
C TYR A 157 13.93 17.57 -15.61
N VAL A 158 14.51 16.80 -14.69
CA VAL A 158 15.23 15.56 -15.06
C VAL A 158 14.28 14.48 -15.60
N MET A 159 13.06 14.42 -15.07
CA MET A 159 12.10 13.38 -15.40
C MET A 159 11.29 13.64 -16.69
N ASN A 160 11.30 14.86 -17.20
CA ASN A 160 10.56 15.25 -18.39
C ASN A 160 11.50 15.93 -19.40
N PRO A 161 11.90 15.23 -20.48
CA PRO A 161 12.84 15.76 -21.46
C PRO A 161 12.31 16.99 -22.20
N ASP A 162 10.98 17.14 -22.29
CA ASP A 162 10.32 18.22 -23.04
C ASP A 162 10.03 19.48 -22.20
N ILE A 163 10.33 19.47 -20.89
CA ILE A 163 10.06 20.61 -20.01
C ILE A 163 11.23 21.58 -20.02
N THR A 164 10.98 22.81 -20.45
CA THR A 164 11.89 23.93 -20.23
C THR A 164 11.93 24.28 -18.74
N PRO A 165 13.12 24.46 -18.14
CA PRO A 165 13.22 24.76 -16.72
C PRO A 165 12.54 26.10 -16.45
N ASN A 166 11.64 26.13 -15.46
CA ASN A 166 11.04 27.37 -15.00
C ASN A 166 12.12 28.22 -14.29
N LEU A 167 12.73 29.14 -15.04
CA LEU A 167 13.69 30.12 -14.56
C LEU A 167 13.01 31.28 -13.80
N ALA A 168 11.67 31.33 -13.75
CA ALA A 168 10.94 32.35 -13.03
C ALA A 168 11.07 32.13 -11.52
N GLY A 169 11.94 32.95 -10.92
CA GLY A 169 12.41 32.86 -9.54
C GLY A 169 13.84 33.39 -9.37
N CYS A 170 14.56 33.66 -10.48
CA CYS A 170 15.87 34.31 -10.46
C CYS A 170 15.82 35.85 -10.41
N THR A 171 14.64 36.46 -10.31
CA THR A 171 14.49 37.93 -10.31
C THR A 171 13.56 38.40 -9.18
N LYS A 172 14.12 38.52 -7.98
CA LYS A 172 14.03 39.73 -7.12
C LYS A 172 14.86 39.56 -5.84
N ASP A 173 15.53 40.65 -5.49
CA ASP A 173 16.75 40.77 -4.70
C ASP A 173 16.68 40.36 -3.23
N LEU A 174 17.79 39.77 -2.74
CA LEU A 174 18.25 39.96 -1.36
C LEU A 174 19.68 40.51 -1.42
N ARG A 175 19.79 41.82 -1.71
CA ARG A 175 20.94 42.58 -1.21
C ARG A 175 20.73 42.73 0.29
N MET A 176 21.48 41.99 1.09
CA MET A 176 21.75 42.44 2.45
C MET A 176 22.84 43.50 2.32
N HIS A 177 22.44 44.76 2.49
CA HIS A 177 23.40 45.80 2.84
C HIS A 177 23.96 45.47 4.24
N ASN A 178 25.27 45.66 4.37
CA ASN A 178 26.14 45.30 5.49
C ASN A 178 25.54 45.52 6.89
#